data_AF-A0A813X6Y9-F1
#
_entry.id   AF-A0A813X6Y9-F1
#
_cell.length_a   1.000
_cell.length_b   1.000
_cell.length_c   1.000
_cell.angle_alpha   90.00
_cell.angle_beta   90.00
_cell.angle_gamma   90.00
#
_symmetry.space_group_name_H-M   'P 1'
#
loop_
_entity.id
_entity.type
_entity.pdbx_description
1 polymer ?
#
loop_
_entity_poly.entity_id
_entity_poly.type
_entity_poly.pdbx_seq_one_letter_code
_entity_poly.pdbx_strand_id
1 'polypeptide(L)'
;MSYNFQSSFDDYDIDTEASSSSSSSLSALSPEYAMPDEISVRTKNIHSTKSKNSNPSSIVVDYGPIRVFHRRFTAQTLLTGRRSKDEPLDGEEAAKREARRIKNRIASRELKKTRDAIEMDLVEKLKELEAEKDRLQTQHKELEARKAQLNRAVYNAKQAPLIPLITDLNFSTFLQAEEQEILLEHVYSLLENTCQEPCMSD
;
A
#
# COMPACT_ATOMS: atom_id res chain seq x y z
N MET A 1 40.24 33.93 13.50
CA MET A 1 40.67 32.67 14.15
C MET A 1 39.59 31.63 13.87
N SER A 2 39.86 30.74 12.92
CA SER A 2 38.89 29.78 12.39
C SER A 2 39.23 28.41 12.98
N TYR A 3 38.38 27.89 13.86
CA TYR A 3 38.60 26.57 14.46
C TYR A 3 38.03 25.50 13.54
N ASN A 4 38.93 24.74 12.92
CA ASN A 4 38.63 23.50 12.22
C ASN A 4 38.41 22.41 13.28
N PHE A 5 37.16 21.97 13.45
CA PHE A 5 36.82 20.85 14.33
C PHE A 5 36.85 19.56 13.52
N GLN A 6 38.00 18.90 13.47
CA GLN A 6 38.14 17.54 12.95
C GLN A 6 37.53 16.57 13.96
N SER A 7 36.29 16.15 13.69
CA SER A 7 35.62 15.06 14.39
C SER A 7 36.10 13.73 13.80
N SER A 8 37.13 13.12 14.39
CA SER A 8 37.45 11.72 14.15
C SER A 8 36.41 10.85 14.85
N PHE A 9 35.44 10.38 14.09
CA PHE A 9 34.47 9.40 14.55
C PHE A 9 35.05 8.03 14.19
N ASP A 10 35.65 7.36 15.18
CA ASP A 10 36.15 6.00 14.99
C ASP A 10 34.96 5.06 14.81
N ASP A 11 34.90 4.42 13.63
CA ASP A 11 33.98 3.35 13.29
C ASP A 11 34.29 2.13 14.17
N TYR A 12 33.38 1.82 15.09
CA TYR A 12 33.34 0.52 15.73
C TYR A 12 32.29 -0.34 15.02
N ASP A 13 32.76 -1.33 14.27
CA ASP A 13 31.93 -2.42 13.75
C ASP A 13 31.31 -3.18 14.93
N ILE A 14 29.99 -3.05 15.09
CA ILE A 14 29.20 -3.85 16.02
C ILE A 14 28.54 -4.95 15.21
N ASP A 15 29.17 -6.13 15.19
CA ASP A 15 28.58 -7.37 14.70
C ASP A 15 27.30 -7.65 15.49
N THR A 16 26.16 -7.30 14.90
CA THR A 16 24.83 -7.52 15.48
C THR A 16 24.25 -8.76 14.82
N GLU A 17 24.56 -9.93 15.39
CA GLU A 17 23.92 -11.18 14.98
C GLU A 17 22.41 -11.11 15.25
N ALA A 18 21.65 -11.19 14.15
CA ALA A 18 20.20 -11.18 14.14
C ALA A 18 19.64 -12.46 14.76
N SER A 19 18.96 -12.33 15.89
CA SER A 19 18.10 -13.38 16.46
C SER A 19 16.63 -12.98 16.37
N SER A 20 15.95 -13.67 15.45
CA SER A 20 14.57 -14.18 15.51
C SER A 20 13.44 -13.33 16.11
N SER A 21 12.62 -12.86 15.16
CA SER A 21 11.16 -12.85 15.15
C SER A 21 10.41 -13.42 16.36
N SER A 22 9.68 -12.55 17.06
CA SER A 22 8.45 -12.90 17.78
C SER A 22 7.40 -11.81 17.59
N SER A 23 6.44 -12.10 16.71
CA SER A 23 5.27 -11.25 16.44
C SER A 23 4.33 -11.26 17.63
N SER A 24 4.28 -10.15 18.38
CA SER A 24 3.27 -9.90 19.40
C SER A 24 2.32 -8.80 18.92
N SER A 25 1.12 -9.24 18.57
CA SER A 25 -0.04 -8.39 18.27
C SER A 25 -0.43 -7.59 19.52
N LEU A 26 -0.08 -6.31 19.58
CA LEU A 26 -0.57 -5.37 20.58
C LEU A 26 -1.57 -4.42 19.93
N SER A 27 -2.85 -4.71 20.17
CA SER A 27 -3.96 -3.84 19.83
C SER A 27 -3.83 -2.52 20.58
N ALA A 28 -3.80 -1.44 19.82
CA ALA A 28 -3.75 -0.06 20.29
C ALA A 28 -5.02 0.30 21.08
N LEU A 29 -4.83 0.68 22.34
CA LEU A 29 -5.74 1.59 23.04
C LEU A 29 -4.99 2.90 23.25
N SER A 30 -5.36 3.89 22.43
CA SER A 30 -4.85 5.25 22.52
C SER A 30 -5.35 5.88 23.82
N PRO A 31 -4.49 6.27 24.78
CA PRO A 31 -4.90 7.12 25.87
C PRO A 31 -4.92 8.55 25.34
N GLU A 32 -6.11 9.13 25.28
CA GLU A 32 -6.34 10.54 25.01
C GLU A 32 -5.70 11.37 26.13
N TYR A 33 -4.42 11.72 25.96
CA TYR A 33 -3.70 12.60 26.87
C TYR A 33 -4.13 14.05 26.59
N ALA A 34 -5.16 14.49 27.29
CA ALA A 34 -5.45 15.91 27.44
C ALA A 34 -4.27 16.59 28.15
N MET A 35 -3.57 17.49 27.44
CA MET A 35 -2.56 18.35 28.03
C MET A 35 -3.24 19.36 28.96
N PRO A 36 -2.84 19.47 30.24
CA PRO A 36 -3.34 20.54 31.09
C PRO A 36 -2.72 21.87 30.65
N ASP A 37 -3.59 22.87 30.45
CA ASP A 37 -3.21 24.23 30.10
C ASP A 37 -2.22 24.83 31.10
N GLU A 38 -1.34 25.67 30.56
CA GLU A 38 -0.24 26.35 31.24
C GLU A 38 -0.67 26.97 32.57
N ILE A 39 -0.11 26.44 33.67
CA ILE A 39 -0.26 27.01 35.00
C ILE A 39 0.53 28.33 35.03
N SER A 40 -0.19 29.45 34.83
CA SER A 40 0.32 30.80 35.06
C SER A 40 0.62 30.96 36.57
N VAL A 41 1.89 30.82 36.93
CA VAL A 41 2.37 30.99 38.30
C VAL A 41 2.37 32.49 38.63
N ARG A 42 1.21 33.01 39.06
CA ARG A 42 1.11 34.35 39.63
C ARG A 42 1.58 34.30 41.09
N THR A 43 2.88 34.51 41.29
CA THR A 43 3.48 34.65 42.63
C THR A 43 2.94 35.90 43.33
N LYS A 44 1.82 35.75 44.04
CA LYS A 44 1.39 36.76 45.01
C LYS A 44 2.32 36.68 46.21
N ASN A 45 3.16 37.70 46.36
CA ASN A 45 4.04 37.91 47.49
C ASN A 45 3.18 38.19 48.74
N ILE A 46 2.82 37.14 49.48
CA ILE A 46 2.09 37.30 50.74
C ILE A 46 3.10 37.76 51.80
N HIS A 47 2.98 39.03 52.18
CA HIS A 47 3.69 39.59 53.32
C HIS A 47 3.30 38.82 54.60
N SER A 48 4.27 38.03 55.07
CA SER A 48 4.25 37.28 56.31
C SER A 48 4.22 38.23 57.51
N THR A 49 3.09 38.29 58.20
CA THR A 49 3.03 38.83 59.56
C THR A 49 3.63 37.81 60.52
N LYS A 50 4.85 38.14 60.97
CA LYS A 50 5.60 37.59 62.11
C LYS A 50 4.82 36.61 63.00
N SER A 51 5.09 35.32 62.81
CA SER A 51 4.89 34.28 63.84
C SER A 51 6.26 33.71 64.19
N LYS A 52 6.76 34.10 65.37
CA LYS A 52 7.96 33.56 66.00
C LYS A 52 7.65 32.15 66.51
N ASN A 53 8.07 31.13 65.76
CA ASN A 53 8.44 29.78 66.19
C ASN A 53 8.72 28.94 64.94
N SER A 54 9.85 29.24 64.30
CA SER A 54 10.29 28.62 63.05
C SER A 54 10.88 27.23 63.30
N ASN A 55 10.09 26.18 63.10
CA ASN A 55 10.63 24.94 62.55
C ASN A 55 10.69 25.11 61.03
N PRO A 56 11.87 25.27 60.40
CA PRO A 56 11.98 25.66 58.99
C PRO A 56 11.78 24.50 58.00
N SER A 57 11.15 23.39 58.40
CA SER A 57 11.28 22.12 57.66
C SER A 57 10.19 21.85 56.62
N SER A 58 9.09 22.59 56.61
CA SER A 58 8.01 22.38 55.64
C SER A 58 7.55 23.66 54.95
N ILE A 59 7.37 23.56 53.63
CA ILE A 59 6.75 24.58 52.79
C ILE A 59 5.30 24.15 52.59
N VAL A 60 4.35 25.01 52.93
CA VAL A 60 2.93 24.75 52.66
C VAL A 60 2.64 25.19 51.24
N VAL A 61 2.17 24.26 50.41
CA VAL A 61 1.69 24.53 49.05
C VAL A 61 0.20 24.22 49.03
N ASP A 62 -0.59 25.22 48.64
CA ASP A 62 -2.04 25.08 48.56
C ASP A 62 -2.44 24.66 47.13
N TYR A 63 -3.15 23.53 47.02
CA TYR A 63 -3.72 23.02 45.78
C TYR A 63 -5.25 23.10 45.89
N GLY A 64 -5.79 24.31 45.65
CA GLY A 64 -7.22 24.58 45.84
C GLY A 64 -7.63 24.51 47.32
N PRO A 65 -8.69 23.76 47.70
CA PRO A 65 -9.09 23.63 49.11
C PRO A 65 -8.15 22.74 49.94
N ILE A 66 -7.20 22.05 49.29
CA ILE A 66 -6.27 21.13 49.93
C ILE A 66 -4.96 21.86 50.22
N ARG A 67 -4.49 21.73 51.47
CA ARG A 67 -3.20 22.29 51.91
C ARG A 67 -2.19 21.17 52.08
N VAL A 68 -1.11 21.18 51.30
CA VAL A 68 -0.08 20.14 51.32
C VAL A 68 1.18 20.68 52.00
N PHE A 69 1.63 20.02 53.05
CA PHE A 69 2.88 20.33 53.73
C PHE A 69 4.03 19.61 53.02
N HIS A 70 4.67 20.27 52.08
CA HIS A 70 5.87 19.76 51.41
C HIS A 70 7.05 19.78 52.38
N ARG A 71 7.70 18.65 52.59
CA ARG A 71 8.97 18.61 53.32
C ARG A 71 10.06 19.20 52.43
N ARG A 72 10.91 20.08 52.98
CA ARG A 72 12.05 20.63 52.23
C ARG A 72 13.10 19.58 51.87
N PHE A 73 13.16 18.52 52.66
CA PHE A 73 14.06 17.39 52.44
C PHE A 73 13.23 16.11 52.41
N THR A 74 13.51 15.23 51.44
CA THR A 74 12.96 13.88 51.46
C THR A 74 13.39 13.20 52.76
N ALA A 75 12.45 12.55 53.44
CA ALA A 75 12.78 11.82 54.66
C ALA A 75 13.86 10.79 54.33
N GLN A 76 14.93 10.73 55.12
CA GLN A 76 16.00 9.74 54.92
C GLN A 76 15.38 8.33 55.02
N THR A 77 15.15 7.68 53.88
CA THR A 77 14.72 6.28 53.80
C THR A 77 15.91 5.33 53.99
N LEU A 78 16.90 5.73 54.80
CA LEU A 78 18.21 5.09 54.93
C LEU A 78 18.17 3.67 55.51
N LEU A 79 17.04 3.22 56.07
CA LEU A 79 16.95 1.84 56.56
C LEU A 79 16.87 0.78 55.44
N THR A 80 16.56 1.18 54.20
CA THR A 80 16.29 0.22 53.09
C THR A 80 17.44 0.07 52.09
N GLY A 81 18.56 0.79 52.26
CA GLY A 81 19.68 0.78 51.30
C GLY A 81 19.35 1.35 49.92
N ARG A 82 18.17 1.95 49.74
CA ARG A 82 17.75 2.60 48.49
C ARG A 82 18.16 4.08 48.49
N ARG A 83 18.85 4.51 47.44
CA ARG A 83 19.20 5.92 47.21
C ARG A 83 17.94 6.76 47.04
N SER A 84 17.97 8.00 47.56
CA SER A 84 16.85 8.93 47.39
C SER A 84 16.71 9.32 45.92
N LYS A 85 15.48 9.52 45.45
CA LYS A 85 15.20 9.94 44.06
C LYS A 85 15.92 11.25 43.69
N ASP A 86 16.14 12.11 44.69
CA ASP A 86 16.69 13.45 44.51
C ASP A 86 18.21 13.49 44.74
N GLU A 87 18.84 12.35 45.03
CA GLU A 87 20.29 12.28 45.21
C GLU A 87 20.97 12.39 43.83
N PRO A 88 21.79 13.44 43.59
CA PRO A 88 22.52 13.54 42.34
C PRO A 88 23.50 12.37 42.24
N LEU A 89 23.48 11.66 41.11
CA LEU A 89 24.49 10.65 40.83
C LEU A 89 25.81 11.37 40.55
N ASP A 90 26.84 10.93 41.25
CA ASP A 90 28.22 11.40 41.13
C ASP A 90 29.06 10.36 40.36
N GLY A 91 30.11 10.83 39.69
CA GLY A 91 31.23 10.00 39.25
C GLY A 91 30.85 8.88 38.29
N GLU A 92 31.24 7.65 38.64
CA GLU A 92 31.13 6.48 37.77
C GLU A 92 29.67 6.10 37.46
N GLU A 93 28.75 6.29 38.42
CA GLU A 93 27.34 5.98 38.20
C GLU A 93 26.67 6.97 37.24
N ALA A 94 27.07 8.25 37.30
CA ALA A 94 26.62 9.27 36.36
C ALA A 94 27.11 8.96 34.94
N ALA A 95 28.38 8.56 34.79
CA ALA A 95 28.96 8.16 33.51
C ALA A 95 28.25 6.91 32.93
N LYS A 96 27.99 5.89 33.76
CA LYS A 96 27.20 4.70 33.34
C LYS A 96 25.77 5.05 32.91
N ARG A 97 25.13 6.03 33.56
CA ARG A 97 23.81 6.51 33.15
C ARG A 97 23.88 7.24 31.81
N GLU A 98 24.85 8.11 31.61
CA GLU A 98 24.97 8.84 30.33
C GLU A 98 25.34 7.90 29.17
N ALA A 99 26.22 6.92 29.40
CA ALA A 99 26.53 5.89 28.41
C ALA A 99 25.27 5.11 27.98
N ARG A 100 24.39 4.75 28.93
CA ARG A 100 23.10 4.11 28.62
C ARG A 100 22.19 5.02 27.81
N ARG A 101 22.13 6.31 28.14
CA ARG A 101 21.34 7.30 27.38
C ARG A 101 21.86 7.47 25.96
N ILE A 102 23.17 7.54 25.78
CA ILE A 102 23.79 7.62 24.45
C ILE A 102 23.44 6.38 23.63
N LYS A 103 23.62 5.17 24.18
CA LYS A 103 23.23 3.92 23.51
C LYS A 103 21.75 3.92 23.12
N ASN A 104 20.87 4.34 24.03
CA ASN A 104 19.44 4.41 23.75
C ASN A 104 19.09 5.46 22.67
N ARG A 105 19.78 6.62 22.66
CA ARG A 105 19.63 7.63 21.61
C ARG A 105 20.08 7.08 20.25
N ILE A 106 21.19 6.34 20.19
CA ILE A 106 21.69 5.71 18.96
C ILE A 106 20.67 4.68 18.45
N ALA A 107 20.26 3.74 19.30
CA ALA A 107 19.26 2.74 18.95
C ALA A 107 17.94 3.36 18.48
N SER A 108 17.50 4.45 19.12
CA SER A 108 16.29 5.18 18.71
C SER A 108 16.44 5.82 17.32
N ARG A 109 17.63 6.35 16.99
CA ARG A 109 17.90 6.91 15.66
C ARG A 109 17.94 5.83 14.59
N GLU A 110 18.55 4.68 14.88
CA GLU A 110 18.59 3.53 13.97
C GLU A 110 17.19 2.98 13.71
N LEU A 111 16.39 2.79 14.76
CA LEU A 111 15.01 2.36 14.62
C LEU A 111 14.16 3.36 13.82
N LYS A 112 14.43 4.65 13.96
CA LYS A 112 13.79 5.66 13.11
C LYS A 112 14.19 5.50 11.64
N LYS A 113 15.48 5.32 11.35
CA LYS A 113 15.98 5.11 9.98
C LYS A 113 15.37 3.85 9.34
N THR A 114 15.28 2.74 10.07
CA THR A 114 14.69 1.50 9.54
C THR A 114 13.20 1.66 9.27
N ARG A 115 12.46 2.32 10.17
CA ARG A 115 11.06 2.65 9.94
C ARG A 115 10.88 3.51 8.70
N ASP A 116 11.65 4.60 8.59
CA ASP A 116 11.54 5.52 7.46
C ASP A 116 11.88 4.81 6.12
N ALA A 117 12.83 3.86 6.12
CA ALA A 117 13.12 3.01 4.96
C ALA A 117 11.95 2.07 4.60
N ILE A 118 11.35 1.40 5.59
CA ILE A 118 10.17 0.54 5.37
C ILE A 118 9.00 1.37 4.82
N GLU A 119 8.78 2.57 5.33
CA GLU A 119 7.74 3.47 4.83
C GLU A 119 7.98 3.85 3.37
N MET A 120 9.22 4.15 2.98
CA MET A 120 9.57 4.42 1.58
C MET A 120 9.33 3.22 0.67
N ASP A 121 9.79 2.03 1.07
CA ASP A 121 9.60 0.79 0.31
C ASP A 121 8.10 0.46 0.11
N LEU A 122 7.28 0.69 1.14
CA LEU A 122 5.84 0.48 1.06
C LEU A 122 5.16 1.46 0.11
N VAL A 123 5.58 2.74 0.13
CA VAL A 123 5.07 3.75 -0.80
C VAL A 123 5.45 3.41 -2.25
N GLU A 124 6.66 2.92 -2.49
CA GLU A 124 7.09 2.47 -3.82
C GLU A 124 6.26 1.27 -4.30
N LYS A 125 6.12 0.24 -3.47
CA LYS A 125 5.28 -0.93 -3.78
C LYS A 125 3.82 -0.58 -4.05
N LEU A 126 3.26 0.40 -3.33
CA LEU A 126 1.90 0.86 -3.61
C LEU A 126 1.79 1.47 -5.01
N LYS A 127 2.77 2.29 -5.42
CA LYS A 127 2.78 2.86 -6.78
C LYS A 127 2.92 1.79 -7.85
N GLU A 128 3.77 0.79 -7.63
CA GLU A 128 3.93 -0.34 -8.54
C GLU A 128 2.62 -1.12 -8.70
N LEU A 129 1.94 -1.42 -7.59
CA LEU A 129 0.66 -2.12 -7.58
C LEU A 129 -0.46 -1.30 -8.22
N GLU A 130 -0.49 0.02 -8.02
CA GLU A 130 -1.44 0.93 -8.69
C GLU A 130 -1.22 0.93 -10.20
N ALA A 131 0.03 1.04 -10.66
CA ALA A 131 0.36 0.98 -12.08
C ALA A 131 0.00 -0.38 -12.70
N GLU A 132 0.26 -1.48 -12.00
CA GLU A 132 -0.11 -2.81 -12.46
C GLU A 132 -1.64 -2.99 -12.52
N LYS A 133 -2.36 -2.52 -11.52
CA LYS A 133 -3.83 -2.52 -11.51
C LYS A 133 -4.37 -1.78 -12.73
N ASP A 134 -3.87 -0.58 -13.02
CA ASP A 134 -4.34 0.21 -14.16
C ASP A 134 -4.04 -0.47 -15.51
N ARG A 135 -2.85 -1.08 -15.62
CA ARG A 135 -2.47 -1.90 -16.78
C ARG A 135 -3.44 -3.07 -16.97
N LEU A 136 -3.72 -3.83 -15.92
CA LEU A 136 -4.62 -4.99 -15.97
C LEU A 136 -6.07 -4.57 -16.27
N GLN A 137 -6.53 -3.46 -15.71
CA GLN A 137 -7.85 -2.91 -16.02
C GLN A 137 -7.99 -2.52 -17.50
N THR A 138 -6.94 -1.97 -18.08
CA THR A 138 -6.91 -1.61 -19.51
C THR A 138 -7.00 -2.88 -20.37
N GLN A 139 -6.17 -3.89 -20.07
CA GLN A 139 -6.22 -5.18 -20.77
C GLN A 139 -7.59 -5.87 -20.64
N HIS A 140 -8.21 -5.81 -19.46
CA HIS A 140 -9.54 -6.37 -19.26
C HIS A 140 -10.58 -5.70 -20.15
N LYS A 141 -10.58 -4.36 -20.22
CA LYS A 141 -11.49 -3.60 -21.09
C LYS A 141 -11.29 -3.94 -22.57
N GLU A 142 -10.05 -4.08 -23.02
CA GLU A 142 -9.73 -4.49 -24.39
C GLU A 142 -10.27 -5.89 -24.71
N LEU A 143 -10.07 -6.84 -23.81
CA LEU A 143 -10.56 -8.21 -23.97
C LEU A 143 -12.09 -8.27 -23.97
N GLU A 144 -12.76 -7.50 -23.11
CA GLU A 144 -14.22 -7.39 -23.11
C GLU A 144 -14.75 -6.79 -24.42
N ALA A 145 -14.12 -5.72 -24.92
CA ALA A 145 -14.49 -5.12 -26.19
C ALA A 145 -14.35 -6.12 -27.35
N ARG A 146 -13.23 -6.85 -27.39
CA ARG A 146 -12.99 -7.89 -28.42
C ARG A 146 -13.97 -9.05 -28.31
N LYS A 147 -14.29 -9.49 -27.09
CA LYS A 147 -15.32 -10.52 -26.85
C LYS A 147 -16.69 -10.06 -27.36
N ALA A 148 -17.08 -8.81 -27.08
CA ALA A 148 -18.33 -8.24 -27.56
C ALA A 148 -18.37 -8.16 -29.10
N GLN A 149 -17.27 -7.76 -29.74
CA GLN A 149 -17.16 -7.73 -31.21
C GLN A 149 -17.31 -9.12 -31.82
N LEU A 150 -16.62 -10.13 -31.28
CA LEU A 150 -16.72 -11.51 -31.75
C LEU A 150 -18.13 -12.07 -31.55
N ASN A 151 -18.76 -11.82 -30.41
CA ASN A 151 -20.13 -12.25 -30.16
C ASN A 151 -21.12 -11.62 -31.15
N ARG A 152 -20.95 -10.34 -31.50
CA ARG A 152 -21.75 -9.69 -32.55
C ARG A 152 -21.52 -10.33 -33.91
N ALA A 153 -20.27 -10.61 -34.27
CA ALA A 153 -19.94 -11.25 -35.55
C ALA A 153 -20.57 -12.65 -35.65
N VAL A 154 -20.47 -13.46 -34.59
CA VAL A 154 -21.09 -14.80 -34.53
C VAL A 154 -22.61 -14.71 -34.61
N TYR A 155 -23.22 -13.76 -33.89
CA TYR A 155 -24.66 -13.53 -33.96
C TYR A 155 -25.12 -13.16 -35.38
N ASN A 156 -24.41 -12.23 -36.02
CA ASN A 156 -24.70 -11.81 -37.39
C ASN A 156 -24.51 -12.96 -38.39
N ALA A 157 -23.45 -13.76 -38.24
CA ALA A 157 -23.21 -14.93 -39.11
C ALA A 157 -24.31 -15.99 -38.98
N LYS A 158 -24.90 -16.16 -37.78
CA LYS A 158 -26.05 -17.06 -37.56
C LYS A 158 -27.37 -16.52 -38.12
N GLN A 159 -27.52 -15.19 -38.16
CA GLN A 159 -28.72 -14.50 -38.66
C GLN A 159 -28.65 -14.24 -40.18
N ALA A 160 -27.46 -14.31 -40.79
CA ALA A 160 -27.31 -14.18 -42.22
C ALA A 160 -28.11 -15.30 -42.90
N PRO A 161 -29.12 -14.96 -43.74
CA PRO A 161 -29.91 -15.98 -44.40
C PRO A 161 -28.99 -16.80 -45.32
N LEU A 162 -29.08 -18.13 -45.26
CA LEU A 162 -28.43 -19.07 -46.20
C LEU A 162 -28.92 -18.90 -47.65
N ILE A 163 -29.84 -17.96 -47.90
CA ILE A 163 -30.58 -17.77 -49.14
C ILE A 163 -29.69 -17.40 -50.34
N PRO A 164 -28.64 -16.55 -50.24
CA PRO A 164 -27.82 -16.22 -51.41
C PRO A 164 -27.09 -17.44 -51.99
N LEU A 165 -26.63 -18.35 -51.12
CA LEU A 165 -25.93 -19.56 -51.57
C LEU A 165 -26.86 -20.58 -52.24
N ILE A 166 -28.13 -20.66 -51.81
CA ILE A 166 -29.11 -21.60 -52.38
C ILE A 166 -29.62 -21.07 -53.73
N THR A 167 -29.81 -19.75 -53.88
CA THR A 167 -30.26 -19.18 -55.16
C THR A 167 -29.17 -19.26 -56.24
N ASP A 168 -27.91 -19.05 -55.89
CA ASP A 168 -26.80 -19.08 -56.86
C ASP A 168 -26.51 -20.51 -57.35
N LEU A 169 -26.61 -21.51 -56.47
CA LEU A 169 -26.45 -22.94 -56.83
C LEU A 169 -27.61 -23.45 -57.71
N ASN A 170 -28.83 -23.00 -57.45
CA ASN A 170 -30.00 -23.41 -58.25
C ASN A 170 -30.05 -22.70 -59.62
N PHE A 171 -29.58 -21.45 -59.71
CA PHE A 171 -29.57 -20.72 -60.97
C PHE A 171 -28.48 -21.23 -61.93
N SER A 172 -27.28 -21.55 -61.41
CA SER A 172 -26.22 -22.14 -62.23
C SER A 172 -26.57 -23.53 -62.75
N THR A 173 -27.24 -24.36 -61.94
CA THR A 173 -27.66 -25.71 -62.38
C THR A 173 -28.82 -25.63 -63.37
N PHE A 174 -29.72 -24.66 -63.24
CA PHE A 174 -30.79 -24.41 -64.20
C PHE A 174 -30.25 -23.97 -65.57
N LEU A 175 -29.35 -22.99 -65.63
CA LEU A 175 -28.75 -22.53 -66.88
C LEU A 175 -27.97 -23.64 -67.61
N GLN A 176 -27.26 -24.49 -66.85
CA GLN A 176 -26.51 -25.60 -67.42
C GLN A 176 -27.41 -26.73 -67.95
N ALA A 177 -28.60 -26.91 -67.37
CA ALA A 177 -29.59 -27.86 -67.87
C ALA A 177 -30.26 -27.36 -69.16
N GLU A 178 -30.56 -26.06 -69.25
CA GLU A 178 -31.18 -25.43 -70.42
C GLU A 178 -30.23 -25.46 -71.64
N GLU A 179 -28.93 -25.22 -71.43
CA GLU A 179 -27.92 -25.37 -72.49
C GLU A 179 -27.81 -26.82 -73.02
N GLN A 180 -27.98 -27.82 -72.14
CA GLN A 180 -27.96 -29.23 -72.55
C GLN A 180 -29.20 -29.63 -73.34
N GLU A 181 -30.37 -29.07 -73.00
CA GLU A 181 -31.62 -29.32 -73.73
C GLU A 181 -31.56 -28.76 -75.16
N ILE A 182 -31.05 -27.54 -75.32
CA ILE A 182 -30.84 -26.91 -76.64
C ILE A 182 -29.87 -27.74 -77.49
N LEU A 183 -28.78 -28.24 -76.90
CA LEU A 183 -27.83 -29.11 -77.61
C LEU A 183 -28.47 -30.43 -78.03
N LEU A 184 -29.33 -31.01 -77.19
CA LEU A 184 -30.05 -32.23 -77.52
C LEU A 184 -30.99 -32.02 -78.71
N GLU A 185 -31.80 -30.95 -78.68
CA GLU A 185 -32.70 -30.61 -79.81
C GLU A 185 -31.92 -30.41 -81.11
N HIS A 186 -30.77 -29.75 -81.04
CA HIS A 186 -29.93 -29.53 -82.23
C HIS A 186 -29.38 -30.84 -82.79
N VAL A 187 -28.95 -31.77 -81.92
CA VAL A 187 -28.47 -33.10 -82.34
C VAL A 187 -29.61 -33.94 -82.93
N TYR A 188 -30.81 -33.91 -82.34
CA TYR A 188 -31.98 -34.59 -82.90
C TYR A 188 -32.37 -34.04 -84.27
N SER A 189 -32.37 -32.71 -84.44
CA SER A 189 -32.63 -32.07 -85.73
C SER A 189 -31.58 -32.47 -86.79
N LEU A 190 -30.29 -32.52 -86.43
CA LEU A 190 -29.24 -32.98 -87.34
C LEU A 190 -29.42 -34.45 -87.73
N LEU A 191 -29.78 -35.32 -86.79
CA LEU A 191 -30.05 -36.74 -87.05
C LEU A 191 -31.23 -36.94 -88.00
N GLU A 192 -32.35 -36.24 -87.79
CA GLU A 192 -33.52 -36.30 -88.69
C GLU A 192 -33.16 -35.88 -90.13
N ASN A 193 -32.32 -34.86 -90.27
CA ASN A 193 -31.87 -34.39 -91.59
C ASN A 193 -30.90 -35.37 -92.28
N THR A 194 -30.13 -36.17 -91.53
CA THR A 194 -29.21 -37.18 -92.10
C THR A 194 -29.87 -38.51 -92.44
N CYS A 195 -31.04 -38.82 -91.86
CA CYS A 195 -31.79 -40.04 -92.18
C CYS A 195 -32.71 -39.90 -93.41
N GLN A 196 -32.74 -38.74 -94.07
CA GLN A 196 -33.43 -38.50 -95.34
C GLN A 196 -32.52 -38.70 -96.57
N GLU A 197 -31.53 -39.59 -96.51
CA GLU A 197 -30.97 -40.10 -97.76
C GLU A 197 -31.99 -41.04 -98.42
N PRO A 198 -32.46 -40.74 -99.64
CA PRO A 198 -33.40 -41.60 -100.32
C PRO A 198 -32.70 -42.93 -100.63
N CYS A 199 -33.29 -44.02 -100.14
CA CYS A 199 -33.02 -45.36 -100.61
C CYS A 199 -33.18 -45.37 -102.13
N MET A 200 -32.08 -45.21 -102.86
CA MET A 200 -32.04 -45.44 -104.29
C MET A 200 -32.20 -46.94 -104.50
N SER A 201 -33.44 -47.33 -104.78
CA SER A 201 -33.78 -48.63 -105.33
C SER A 201 -33.29 -48.73 -106.77
N ASP A 202 -32.49 -49.78 -106.98
CA ASP A 202 -32.08 -50.49 -108.21
C ASP A 202 -31.14 -49.81 -109.22
#